data_AF-A0A0A9AH19-F1
#
_entry.id   AF-A0A0A9AH19-F1
#
_cell.length_a   1.000
_cell.length_b   1.000
_cell.length_c   1.000
_cell.angle_alpha   90.00
_cell.angle_beta   90.00
_cell.angle_gamma   90.00
#
_symmetry.space_group_name_H-M   'P 1'
#
loop_
_entity.id
_entity.type
_entity.pdbx_description
1 polymer ?
#
loop_
_entity_poly.entity_id
_entity_poly.type
_entity_poly.pdbx_seq_one_letter_code
_entity_poly.pdbx_strand_id
1 'polypeptide(L)' 'MIEAFRYYRPVLCVDGTFLIGMYKGQILIAIEVDGENQVVLITFAFVECERTKSWLWFLRWVKRIEKERIHER' A
#
# COMPACT_ATOMS: atom_id res chain seq x y z
N MET A 1 0.09 28.82 -6.36
CA MET A 1 0.40 27.41 -6.04
C MET A 1 0.73 27.34 -4.56
N ILE A 2 -0.09 26.62 -3.80
CA ILE A 2 -0.04 26.65 -2.32
C ILE A 2 1.20 25.86 -1.87
N GLU A 3 2.07 26.49 -1.07
CA GLU A 3 3.29 25.89 -0.49
C GLU A 3 3.04 24.63 0.35
N ALA A 4 1.78 24.30 0.64
CA ALA A 4 1.37 23.14 1.41
C ALA A 4 1.94 21.84 0.85
N PHE A 5 2.01 21.66 -0.47
CA PHE A 5 2.47 20.41 -1.09
C PHE A 5 3.98 20.14 -0.93
N ARG A 6 4.77 21.13 -0.50
CA ARG A 6 6.23 20.99 -0.37
C ARG A 6 6.64 20.12 0.82
N TYR A 7 5.71 19.81 1.73
CA TYR A 7 5.94 19.01 2.94
C TYR A 7 4.97 17.82 3.10
N TYR A 8 4.07 17.55 2.14
CA TYR A 8 3.19 16.39 2.22
C TYR A 8 3.97 15.11 1.94
N ARG A 9 3.87 14.13 2.85
CA ARG A 9 4.23 12.74 2.54
C ARG A 9 3.30 12.25 1.41
N PRO A 10 3.78 11.41 0.48
CA PRO A 10 2.90 10.71 -0.44
C PRO A 10 1.75 10.07 0.34
N VAL A 11 0.52 10.25 -0.13
CA VAL A 11 -0.64 9.60 0.49
C VAL A 11 -0.61 8.13 0.07
N LEU A 12 -0.28 7.26 1.02
CA LEU A 12 -0.36 5.82 0.86
C LEU A 12 -1.77 5.35 1.25
N CYS A 13 -2.50 4.80 0.28
CA CYS A 13 -3.80 4.17 0.52
C CYS A 13 -3.60 2.66 0.65
N VAL A 14 -4.25 2.07 1.66
CA VAL A 14 -4.15 0.64 1.93
C VAL A 14 -5.54 0.06 2.14
N ASP A 15 -5.85 -1.03 1.45
CA ASP A 15 -7.16 -1.67 1.50
C ASP A 15 -7.06 -3.19 1.38
N GLY A 16 -8.12 -3.89 1.79
CA GLY A 16 -8.26 -5.34 1.72
C GLY A 16 -9.56 -5.75 1.02
N THR A 17 -9.49 -6.69 0.08
CA THR A 17 -10.69 -7.21 -0.61
C THR A 17 -10.76 -8.74 -0.58
N PHE A 18 -11.97 -9.28 -0.50
CA PHE A 18 -12.20 -10.72 -0.50
C PHE A 18 -11.97 -11.32 -1.88
N LEU A 19 -11.28 -12.46 -1.91
CA LEU A 19 -11.21 -13.29 -3.11
C LEU A 19 -12.54 -14.01 -3.33
N ILE A 20 -13.10 -13.86 -4.52
CA ILE A 20 -14.30 -14.55 -4.95
C ILE A 20 -13.88 -15.56 -6.04
N GLY A 21 -14.06 -16.85 -5.80
CA GLY A 21 -13.70 -17.90 -6.78
C GLY A 21 -13.18 -19.19 -6.13
N MET A 22 -12.28 -19.88 -6.84
CA MET A 22 -11.69 -21.16 -6.37
C MET A 22 -10.78 -20.99 -5.15
N TYR A 23 -10.25 -19.79 -4.93
CA TYR A 23 -9.33 -19.48 -3.85
C TYR A 23 -10.05 -18.71 -2.75
N LYS A 24 -9.93 -19.19 -1.52
CA LYS A 24 -10.38 -18.49 -0.32
C LYS A 24 -9.27 -17.56 0.17
N GLY A 25 -9.67 -16.44 0.75
CA GLY A 25 -8.74 -15.49 1.36
C GLY A 25 -9.07 -14.05 0.99
N GLN A 26 -8.10 -13.17 1.24
CA GLN A 26 -8.19 -11.75 0.95
C GLN A 26 -6.89 -11.28 0.27
N ILE A 27 -7.01 -10.26 -0.58
CA ILE A 27 -5.86 -9.51 -1.10
C ILE A 27 -5.75 -8.23 -0.29
N LEU A 28 -4.56 -7.95 0.24
CA LEU A 28 -4.20 -6.64 0.79
C LEU A 28 -3.41 -5.88 -0.29
N ILE A 29 -3.73 -4.61 -0.49
CA ILE A 29 -3.13 -3.76 -1.51
C ILE A 29 -2.70 -2.45 -0.87
N ALA A 30 -1.51 -1.98 -1.23
CA ALA A 30 -1.03 -0.63 -0.93
C ALA A 30 -0.72 0.11 -2.23
N ILE A 31 -1.31 1.29 -2.40
CA ILE A 31 -1.13 2.17 -3.56
C ILE A 31 -0.70 3.57 -3.12
N GLU A 32 -0.04 4.28 -4.02
CA GLU A 32 0.20 5.72 -3.92
C GLU A 32 -0.44 6.44 -5.12
N VAL A 33 -0.59 7.76 -4.99
CA VAL A 33 -0.84 8.64 -6.13
C VAL A 33 0.43 9.42 -6.42
N ASP A 34 0.93 9.33 -7.65
CA ASP A 34 2.15 10.05 -8.06
C ASP A 34 1.88 11.53 -8.42
N GLY A 35 2.94 12.24 -8.82
CA GLY A 35 2.85 13.66 -9.20
C GLY A 35 1.98 13.94 -10.43
N GLU A 36 1.68 12.91 -11.23
CA GLU A 36 0.83 12.97 -12.43
C GLU A 36 -0.59 12.45 -12.15
N ASN A 37 -0.97 12.38 -10.87
CA ASN A 37 -2.25 11.86 -10.39
C ASN A 37 -2.53 10.41 -10.83
N GLN A 38 -1.49 9.62 -11.12
CA GLN A 38 -1.65 8.21 -11.47
C GLN A 38 -1.63 7.34 -10.21
N VAL A 39 -2.48 6.33 -10.20
CA VAL A 39 -2.46 5.30 -9.14
C VAL A 39 -1.30 4.35 -9.41
N VAL A 40 -0.37 4.28 -8.46
CA VAL A 40 0.81 3.43 -8.52
C VAL A 40 0.72 2.34 -7.47
N LEU A 41 0.81 1.08 -7.90
CA LEU A 41 0.85 -0.06 -7.00
C LEU A 41 2.22 -0.13 -6.30
N ILE A 42 2.23 -0.13 -4.97
CA ILE A 42 3.45 -0.28 -4.17
C ILE A 42 3.70 -1.74 -3.88
N THR A 43 2.68 -2.42 -3.36
CA THR A 43 2.75 -3.84 -3.01
C THR A 43 1.36 -4.43 -2.84
N PHE A 44 1.29 -5.75 -2.93
CA PHE A 44 0.10 -6.53 -2.63
C PHE A 44 0.48 -7.84 -1.97
N ALA A 45 -0.45 -8.44 -1.23
CA ALA A 45 -0.26 -9.74 -0.62
C ALA A 45 -1.56 -10.54 -0.56
N PHE A 46 -1.45 -11.85 -0.76
CA PHE A 46 -2.52 -12.80 -0.48
C PHE A 46 -2.43 -13.22 0.99
N VAL A 47 -3.55 -13.10 1.70
CA VAL A 47 -3.67 -13.52 3.10
C VAL A 47 -4.88 -14.44 3.25
N GLU A 48 -4.81 -15.38 4.19
CA GLU A 48 -5.94 -16.27 4.47
C GLU A 48 -7.17 -15.47 4.94
N CYS A 49 -6.93 -14.35 5.62
CA CYS A 49 -7.95 -13.47 6.17
C CYS A 49 -7.32 -12.18 6.72
N GLU A 50 -8.15 -11.15 6.84
CA GLU A 50 -7.82 -9.83 7.32
C GLU A 50 -7.92 -9.79 8.85
N ARG A 51 -6.90 -10.34 9.49
CA ARG A 51 -6.71 -10.25 10.94
C ARG A 51 -5.57 -9.29 11.25
N THR A 52 -5.51 -8.82 12.49
CA THR A 52 -4.44 -7.94 12.97
C THR A 52 -3.03 -8.46 12.66
N LYS A 53 -2.82 -9.78 12.72
CA LYS A 53 -1.52 -10.39 12.36
C LYS A 53 -1.18 -10.22 10.88
N SER A 54 -2.16 -10.41 9.99
CA SER A 54 -2.02 -10.26 8.55
C SER A 54 -1.71 -8.80 8.19
N TRP A 55 -2.46 -7.86 8.76
CA TRP A 55 -2.23 -6.42 8.60
C TRP A 55 -0.86 -6.00 9.12
N LEU A 56 -0.48 -6.43 10.33
CA LEU A 56 0.81 -6.09 10.92
C LEU A 56 1.97 -6.61 10.08
N TRP A 57 1.85 -7.84 9.56
CA TRP A 57 2.85 -8.42 8.67
C TRP A 57 2.93 -7.63 7.35
N PHE A 58 1.80 -7.30 6.73
CA PHE A 58 1.75 -6.55 5.48
C PHE A 58 2.32 -5.14 5.61
N LEU A 59 1.93 -4.41 6.67
CA LEU A 59 2.43 -3.06 6.93
C LEU A 59 3.93 -3.01 7.23
N ARG A 60 4.53 -4.09 7.75
CA ARG A 60 6.00 -4.18 7.89
C ARG A 60 6.69 -4.20 6.53
N TRP A 61 6.11 -4.90 5.55
CA TRP A 61 6.62 -4.92 4.18
C TRP A 61 6.43 -3.59 3.49
N VAL A 62 5.24 -2.99 3.59
CA VAL A 62 4.98 -1.63 3.10
C VAL A 62 6.03 -0.65 3.63
N LYS A 63 6.25 -0.62 4.95
CA LYS A 63 7.27 0.27 5.56
C LYS A 63 8.69 0.01 5.03
N ARG A 64 9.02 -1.24 4.70
CA ARG A 64 10.34 -1.58 4.16
C ARG A 64 10.49 -1.07 2.73
N ILE A 65 9.51 -1.35 1.88
CA ILE A 65 9.49 -0.90 0.48
C ILE A 65 9.53 0.62 0.39
N GLU A 66 8.74 1.31 1.23
CA GLU A 66 8.73 2.77 1.28
C GLU A 66 10.09 3.35 1.67
N LYS A 67 10.81 2.72 2.61
CA LYS A 67 12.17 3.16 2.96
C LYS A 67 13.14 2.99 1.80
N GLU A 68 13.07 1.88 1.07
CA GLU A 68 13.92 1.62 -0.09
C GLU A 68 13.64 2.66 -1.19
N ARG A 69 12.36 2.93 -1.50
CA ARG A 69 11.93 3.94 -2.49
C ARG A 69 12.35 5.37 -2.14
N ILE A 70 12.32 5.76 -0.87
CA ILE A 70 12.76 7.10 -0.45
C ILE A 70 14.27 7.31 -0.67
N HIS A 71 15.09 6.26 -0.64
CA HIS A 71 16.53 6.41 -0.94
C HIS A 71 16.80 6.53 -2.45
N GLU A 72 15.85 6.16 -3.30
CA GLU A 72 15.96 6.18 -4.76
C GLU A 72 15.32 7.43 -5.39
N ARG A 73 14.56 8.23 -4.63
CA ARG A 73 13.94 9.50 -5.05
C ARG A 73 14.79 10.70 -4.63
#